data_AF-A0A7H4PI47-F1
#
_entry.id   AF-A0A7H4PI47-F1
#
_cell.length_a   1.000
_cell.length_b   1.000
_cell.length_c   1.000
_cell.angle_alpha   90.00
_cell.angle_beta   90.00
_cell.angle_gamma   90.00
#
_symmetry.space_group_name_H-M   'P 1'
#
loop_
_entity.id
_entity.type
_entity.pdbx_description
1 polymer ?
#
loop_
_entity_poly.entity_id
_entity_poly.type
_entity_poly.pdbx_seq_one_letter_code
_entity_poly.pdbx_strand_id
1 'polypeptide(L)' 'MKQQIQLRRREAADGVDLPADLPPLLQRLYASRGVRSAQELERGVKGMLPWSQLTGVEKAVEMLYGAFQQGLHIVVVGDF' A
#
# COMPACT_ATOMS: atom_id res chain seq x y z
N MET A 1 34.69 -2.71 -12.77
CA MET A 1 33.93 -2.43 -14.00
C MET A 1 32.63 -1.76 -13.60
N LYS A 2 32.36 -0.50 -14.00
CA LYS A 2 31.13 0.20 -13.63
C LYS A 2 29.97 -0.39 -14.45
N GLN A 3 28.95 -0.92 -13.78
CA GLN A 3 27.72 -1.34 -14.47
C GLN A 3 27.10 -0.10 -15.13
N GLN A 4 26.95 -0.17 -16.45
CA GLN A 4 26.37 0.90 -17.24
C GLN A 4 24.84 0.86 -17.04
N ILE A 5 24.29 1.93 -16.45
CA ILE A 5 22.84 2.04 -16.24
C ILE A 5 22.17 2.12 -17.62
N GLN A 6 21.44 1.06 -17.99
CA GLN A 6 20.63 1.04 -19.21
C GLN A 6 19.21 1.47 -18.88
N LEU A 7 18.74 2.53 -19.55
CA LEU A 7 17.33 2.89 -19.53
C LEU A 7 16.53 1.82 -20.27
N ARG A 8 15.62 1.14 -19.56
CA ARG A 8 14.67 0.20 -20.16
C ARG A 8 13.25 0.71 -19.99
N ARG A 9 12.45 0.57 -21.04
CA ARG A 9 11.02 0.83 -20.99
C ARG A 9 10.33 -0.40 -20.40
N ARG A 10 9.48 -0.20 -19.40
CA ARG A 10 8.58 -1.26 -18.91
C ARG A 10 7.43 -1.41 -19.89
N GLU A 11 7.10 -2.64 -20.23
CA GLU A 11 5.88 -2.93 -20.97
C GLU A 11 4.66 -2.64 -20.10
N ALA A 12 3.60 -2.16 -20.73
CA ALA A 12 2.32 -1.99 -20.04
C ALA A 12 1.73 -3.38 -19.79
N ALA A 13 1.10 -3.59 -18.62
CA ALA A 13 0.31 -4.78 -18.43
C ALA A 13 -0.83 -4.84 -19.48
N ASP A 14 -1.15 -6.04 -19.97
CA ASP A 14 -2.34 -6.29 -20.79
C ASP A 14 -3.59 -6.42 -19.91
N GLY A 15 -4.77 -6.12 -20.46
CA GLY A 15 -6.05 -6.35 -19.79
C GLY A 15 -6.33 -5.43 -18.60
N VAL A 16 -5.88 -4.18 -18.67
CA VAL A 16 -6.01 -3.18 -17.60
C VAL A 16 -7.38 -2.51 -17.68
N ASP A 17 -8.15 -2.54 -16.60
CA ASP A 17 -9.46 -1.91 -16.47
C ASP A 17 -9.33 -0.56 -15.74
N LEU A 18 -8.67 0.40 -16.41
CA LEU A 18 -8.52 1.76 -15.88
C LEU A 18 -9.68 2.66 -16.31
N PRO A 19 -10.07 3.63 -15.47
CA PRO A 19 -11.12 4.58 -15.81
C PRO A 19 -10.85 5.33 -17.11
N ALA A 20 -11.87 5.43 -17.97
CA ALA A 20 -11.76 6.10 -19.28
C ALA A 20 -11.58 7.63 -19.17
N ASP A 21 -12.00 8.22 -18.06
CA ASP A 21 -11.80 9.64 -17.72
C ASP A 21 -10.35 9.96 -17.30
N LEU A 22 -9.53 8.93 -17.06
CA LEU A 22 -8.12 9.12 -16.74
C LEU A 22 -7.34 9.57 -18.00
N PRO A 23 -6.50 10.62 -17.93
CA PRO A 23 -5.67 11.04 -19.05
C PRO A 23 -4.87 9.89 -19.68
N PRO A 24 -4.75 9.80 -21.03
CA PRO A 24 -4.10 8.67 -21.70
C PRO A 24 -2.65 8.42 -21.25
N LEU A 25 -1.92 9.49 -20.91
CA LEU A 25 -0.58 9.38 -20.37
C LEU A 25 -0.57 8.66 -19.01
N LEU A 26 -1.51 8.98 -18.13
CA LEU A 26 -1.62 8.36 -16.81
C LEU A 26 -2.03 6.90 -16.92
N GLN A 27 -2.97 6.55 -17.81
CA GLN A 27 -3.33 5.15 -18.07
C GLN A 27 -2.10 4.31 -18.43
N ARG A 28 -1.27 4.80 -19.36
CA ARG A 28 -0.03 4.13 -19.76
C ARG A 28 0.99 4.01 -18.61
N LEU A 29 1.13 5.07 -17.81
CA LEU A 29 2.07 5.08 -16.68
C LEU A 29 1.66 4.11 -15.57
N TYR A 30 0.36 4.02 -15.26
CA TYR A 30 -0.16 3.11 -14.25
C TYR A 30 -0.12 1.65 -14.72
N ALA A 31 -0.52 1.38 -15.96
CA ALA A 31 -0.37 0.06 -16.56
C ALA A 31 1.09 -0.44 -16.55
N SER A 32 2.06 0.44 -16.85
CA SER A 32 3.50 0.10 -16.80
C SER A 32 4.05 -0.10 -15.38
N ARG A 33 3.28 0.29 -14.36
CA ARG A 33 3.58 0.08 -12.94
C ARG A 33 2.84 -1.13 -12.36
N GLY A 34 2.05 -1.82 -13.17
CA GLY A 34 1.30 -3.00 -12.77
C GLY A 34 -0.03 -2.71 -12.08
N VAL A 35 -0.50 -1.45 -12.09
CA VAL A 35 -1.85 -1.11 -11.66
C VAL A 35 -2.84 -1.67 -12.67
N ARG A 36 -3.82 -2.46 -12.22
CA ARG A 36 -4.75 -3.18 -13.12
C ARG A 36 -6.17 -2.65 -13.13
N SER A 37 -6.56 -1.91 -12.10
CA SER A 37 -7.95 -1.54 -11.87
C SER A 37 -8.09 -0.16 -11.25
N ALA A 38 -9.29 0.43 -11.36
CA ALA A 38 -9.64 1.69 -10.70
C ALA A 38 -9.52 1.61 -9.17
N GLN A 39 -9.79 0.45 -8.57
CA GLN A 39 -9.76 0.23 -7.13
C GLN A 39 -8.34 0.41 -6.56
N GLU A 40 -7.32 0.02 -7.31
CA GLU A 40 -5.91 0.20 -6.93
C GLU A 40 -5.47 1.68 -6.97
N LEU A 41 -6.27 2.56 -7.58
CA LEU A 41 -6.05 4.01 -7.58
C LEU A 41 -6.77 4.71 -6.42
N GLU A 42 -7.52 3.97 -5.60
CA GLU A 42 -8.22 4.53 -4.45
C GLU A 42 -7.23 4.92 -3.33
N ARG A 43 -7.29 6.17 -2.89
CA ARG A 43 -6.37 6.74 -1.89
C ARG A 43 -7.06 7.09 -0.57
N GLY A 44 -8.38 7.02 -0.52
CA GLY A 44 -9.15 7.24 0.69
C GLY A 44 -9.14 6.02 1.61
N VAL A 45 -9.58 6.24 2.85
CA VAL A 45 -9.69 5.19 3.88
C VAL A 45 -10.57 4.02 3.42
N LYS A 46 -11.55 4.26 2.54
CA LYS A 46 -12.41 3.20 1.96
C LYS A 46 -11.65 2.17 1.12
N GLY A 47 -10.46 2.51 0.62
CA GLY A 47 -9.58 1.60 -0.11
C GLY A 47 -8.56 0.89 0.78
N MET A 48 -8.52 1.18 2.09
CA MET A 48 -7.63 0.49 3.01
C MET A 48 -8.08 -0.95 3.23
N LEU A 49 -7.11 -1.85 3.35
CA LEU A 49 -7.38 -3.22 3.77
C LEU A 49 -7.99 -3.22 5.19
N PRO A 50 -8.90 -4.18 5.49
CA PRO A 50 -9.43 -4.35 6.83
C PRO A 50 -8.32 -4.52 7.86
N TRP A 51 -8.46 -3.87 9.02
CA TRP A 51 -7.50 -3.98 10.12
C TRP A 51 -7.30 -5.43 10.59
N SER A 52 -8.29 -6.29 10.40
CA SER A 52 -8.22 -7.73 10.74
C SER A 52 -7.20 -8.51 9.90
N GLN A 53 -6.66 -7.92 8.83
CA GLN A 53 -5.57 -8.51 8.05
C GLN A 53 -4.18 -8.17 8.63
N LEU A 54 -4.09 -7.27 9.61
CA LEU A 54 -2.84 -6.94 10.29
C LEU A 54 -2.39 -8.15 11.11
N THR A 55 -1.22 -8.68 10.77
CA THR A 55 -0.69 -9.87 11.45
C THR A 55 -0.48 -9.61 12.94
N GLY A 56 -1.12 -10.42 13.78
CA GLY A 56 -0.98 -10.38 15.24
C GLY A 56 -1.76 -9.26 15.93
N VAL A 57 -2.72 -8.62 15.24
CA VAL A 57 -3.49 -7.50 15.77
C VAL A 57 -4.29 -7.87 17.02
N GLU A 58 -4.90 -9.05 17.06
CA GLU A 58 -5.71 -9.49 18.20
C GLU A 58 -4.86 -9.59 19.47
N LYS A 59 -3.73 -10.31 19.39
CA LYS A 59 -2.80 -10.47 20.50
C LYS A 59 -2.20 -9.14 20.96
N ALA A 60 -1.86 -8.26 20.01
CA ALA A 60 -1.35 -6.93 20.32
C ALA A 60 -2.38 -6.09 21.10
N VAL A 61 -3.65 -6.11 20.67
CA VAL A 61 -4.74 -5.40 21.33
C VAL A 61 -4.99 -5.94 22.73
N GLU A 62 -4.99 -7.26 22.93
CA GLU A 62 -5.13 -7.86 24.27
C GLU A 62 -4.04 -7.38 25.24
N MET A 63 -2.78 -7.36 24.80
CA MET A 63 -1.65 -6.88 25.61
C MET A 63 -1.78 -5.38 25.94
N LEU A 64 -2.12 -4.56 24.95
CA LEU A 64 -2.28 -3.12 25.13
C LEU A 64 -3.46 -2.80 26.05
N TYR A 65 -4.58 -3.50 25.90
CA TYR A 65 -5.74 -3.35 26.75
C TYR A 65 -5.42 -3.74 28.20
N GLY A 66 -4.71 -4.86 28.41
CA GLY A 66 -4.25 -5.27 29.73
C GLY A 66 -3.32 -4.24 30.38
N ALA A 67 -2.34 -3.71 29.64
CA ALA A 67 -1.44 -2.67 30.11
C ALA A 67 -2.19 -1.37 30.48
N PHE A 68 -3.19 -1.00 29.69
CA PHE A 68 -4.05 0.15 29.96
C PHE A 68 -4.85 -0.03 31.25
N GLN A 69 -5.51 -1.18 31.43
CA GLN A 69 -6.27 -1.50 32.64
C GLN A 69 -5.41 -1.48 33.91
N GLN A 70 -4.14 -1.86 33.80
CA GLN A 70 -3.17 -1.88 34.89
C GLN A 70 -2.46 -0.53 35.12
N GLY A 71 -2.74 0.48 34.29
CA GLY A 71 -2.09 1.79 34.38
C GLY A 71 -0.58 1.74 34.10
N LEU A 72 -0.12 0.81 33.26
CA LEU A 72 1.29 0.69 32.93
C LEU A 72 1.74 1.84 32.04
N HIS A 73 3.00 2.24 32.20
CA HIS A 73 3.62 3.24 31.34
C HIS A 73 3.96 2.63 29.98
N ILE A 74 3.33 3.14 28.91
CA ILE A 74 3.54 2.67 27.53
C ILE A 74 4.41 3.68 26.79
N VAL A 75 5.53 3.23 26.23
CA VAL A 75 6.42 4.04 25.40
C VAL A 75 6.28 3.61 23.95
N VAL A 76 5.97 4.55 23.07
CA VAL A 76 5.91 4.33 21.62
C VAL A 76 7.21 4.84 20.99
N VAL A 77 8.03 3.92 20.51
CA VAL A 77 9.28 4.24 19.79
C VAL A 77 9.01 4.06 18.30
N GLY A 78 9.04 5.16 17.53
CA GLY A 78 8.97 5.13 16.07
C GLY A 78 10.37 5.12 15.43
N ASP A 79 10.44 4.63 14.21
CA ASP A 79 11.63 4.80 13.35
C ASP A 79 11.62 6.19 12.68
N PHE A 80 12.74 6.60 12.07
CA PHE A 80 12.92 7.92 11.43
C PHE A 80 12.73 7.92 9.91
#